data_AF-A0A954ZVF0-F1
#
_entry.id   AF-A0A954ZVF0-F1
#
_cell.length_a   1.000
_cell.length_b   1.000
_cell.length_c   1.000
_cell.angle_alpha   90.00
_cell.angle_beta   90.00
_cell.angle_gamma   90.00
#
_symmetry.space_group_name_H-M   'P 1'
#
loop_
_entity.id
_entity.type
_entity.pdbx_description
1 polymer ?
#
loop_
_entity_poly.entity_id
_entity_poly.type
_entity_poly.pdbx_seq_one_letter_code
_entity_poly.pdbx_strand_id
1 'polypeptide(L)'
;MRAYLSVHTDIEPGDRRPAIVWLTGGFPAARGGNGIWTRGAPENDQSASAYRDEGVVMLAPTVRGTADNPGVQEAFLGEVDDVLAAAAYLRSLPFVDPDRIVLAGHSTGGTLALLAAQSTDLFCAVVAFGPVARVTDYGGQTWPFDQSNPDEVRLRSPLYFLDSIRTPTLIVEGERANIEDLVMLKEATENPNIHFALLEDEDHFTPLAPVNRWLARQMMHGGDGEPRLDSDAVHAVVRSFYREQREARDLRLLAEQRADGVALGETATLEFICHFRIASRLDTVRAAFDDFTPGAVAELVDANGGSILELRWRRTLALTPQEIFDASAEFSAACRSAWVRDQGWELIADDR
;
A
#
# COMPACT_ATOMS: atom_id res chain seq x y z
N MET A 1 -18.88 19.77 5.20
CA MET A 1 -17.93 18.66 5.03
C MET A 1 -16.76 18.86 5.96
N ARG A 2 -16.41 17.86 6.77
CA ARG A 2 -15.18 17.80 7.54
C ARG A 2 -14.09 17.12 6.70
N ALA A 3 -12.87 17.62 6.81
CA ALA A 3 -11.72 17.07 6.13
C ALA A 3 -10.47 17.38 6.96
N TYR A 4 -9.43 16.58 6.77
CA TYR A 4 -8.10 16.88 7.25
C TYR A 4 -7.27 17.48 6.11
N LEU A 5 -6.57 18.59 6.40
CA LEU A 5 -5.60 19.18 5.50
C LEU A 5 -4.22 19.20 6.17
N SER A 6 -3.23 18.60 5.50
CA SER A 6 -1.81 18.68 5.83
C SER A 6 -1.14 19.72 4.95
N VAL A 7 -0.42 20.65 5.57
CA VAL A 7 0.35 21.69 4.89
C VAL A 7 1.72 21.77 5.56
N HIS A 8 2.78 21.82 4.76
CA HIS A 8 4.13 21.97 5.28
C HIS A 8 4.36 23.43 5.73
N THR A 9 5.18 23.64 6.77
CA THR A 9 5.35 24.96 7.41
C THR A 9 6.28 25.91 6.65
N ASP A 10 6.92 25.44 5.58
CA ASP A 10 7.87 26.19 4.76
C ASP A 10 7.24 26.78 3.48
N ILE A 11 5.92 26.73 3.35
CA ILE A 11 5.21 27.37 2.25
C ILE A 11 5.23 28.88 2.46
N GLU A 12 5.93 29.58 1.58
CA GLU A 12 6.02 31.04 1.60
C GLU A 12 4.90 31.70 0.78
N PRO A 13 4.56 32.98 1.03
CA PRO A 13 3.59 33.70 0.19
C PRO A 13 4.01 33.71 -1.29
N GLY A 14 3.13 33.17 -2.15
CA GLY A 14 3.38 33.05 -3.59
C GLY A 14 3.82 31.66 -4.03
N ASP A 15 4.20 30.79 -3.09
CA ASP A 15 4.44 29.38 -3.36
C ASP A 15 3.15 28.67 -3.74
N ARG A 16 3.21 27.84 -4.79
CA ARG A 16 2.17 26.88 -5.13
C ARG A 16 2.75 25.48 -5.12
N ARG A 17 2.15 24.60 -4.32
CA ARG A 17 2.58 23.21 -4.15
C ARG A 17 1.62 22.28 -4.88
N PRO A 18 2.11 21.13 -5.38
CA PRO A 18 1.23 20.05 -5.79
C PRO A 18 0.42 19.58 -4.59
N ALA A 19 -0.76 19.04 -4.87
CA ALA A 19 -1.68 18.58 -3.84
C ALA A 19 -2.24 17.20 -4.15
N ILE A 20 -2.67 16.49 -3.12
CA ILE A 20 -3.33 15.19 -3.24
C ILE A 20 -4.62 15.15 -2.42
N VAL A 21 -5.66 14.54 -3.00
CA VAL A 21 -6.82 14.05 -2.28
C VAL A 21 -6.61 12.56 -1.98
N TRP A 22 -6.48 12.20 -0.70
CA TRP A 22 -6.29 10.81 -0.25
C TRP A 22 -7.57 10.22 0.34
N LEU A 23 -8.10 9.16 -0.29
CA LEU A 23 -9.30 8.45 0.14
C LEU A 23 -8.92 7.18 0.90
N THR A 24 -9.16 7.16 2.22
CA THR A 24 -8.86 5.99 3.06
C THR A 24 -9.76 4.80 2.72
N GLY A 25 -9.23 3.59 2.89
CA GLY A 25 -10.00 2.35 2.78
C GLY A 25 -10.93 2.05 3.95
N GLY A 26 -11.60 0.91 3.87
CA GLY A 26 -12.67 0.49 4.77
C GLY A 26 -14.05 1.06 4.39
N PHE A 27 -15.13 0.43 4.85
CA PHE A 27 -16.46 0.98 4.64
C PHE A 27 -16.90 1.85 5.85
N PRO A 28 -17.48 3.03 5.63
CA PRO A 28 -17.55 3.77 4.35
C PRO A 28 -16.18 4.21 3.85
N ALA A 29 -16.02 4.30 2.52
CA ALA A 29 -14.82 4.86 1.91
C ALA A 29 -14.56 6.27 2.45
N ALA A 30 -13.30 6.64 2.62
CA ALA A 30 -12.92 7.94 3.15
C ALA A 30 -13.64 8.30 4.48
N ARG A 31 -13.95 7.32 5.35
CA ARG A 31 -14.58 7.59 6.66
C ARG A 31 -13.70 8.40 7.62
N GLY A 32 -12.41 8.53 7.34
CA GLY A 32 -11.41 9.14 8.21
C GLY A 32 -10.95 8.21 9.34
N GLY A 33 -10.60 8.80 10.48
CA GLY A 33 -10.10 8.09 11.68
C GLY A 33 -8.60 8.24 11.91
N ASN A 34 -8.09 7.63 12.98
CA ASN A 34 -6.69 7.82 13.43
C ASN A 34 -5.64 7.26 12.44
N GLY A 35 -6.03 6.38 11.52
CA GLY A 35 -5.12 5.78 10.54
C GLY A 35 -4.42 6.78 9.63
N ILE A 36 -4.98 7.98 9.41
CA ILE A 36 -4.32 9.05 8.63
C ILE A 36 -3.18 9.74 9.40
N TRP A 37 -3.19 9.65 10.73
CA TRP A 37 -2.25 10.32 11.62
C TRP A 37 -1.14 9.42 12.11
N THR A 38 -1.42 8.12 12.23
CA THR A 38 -0.47 7.13 12.72
C THR A 38 0.17 6.41 11.55
N ARG A 39 1.49 6.61 11.37
CA ARG A 39 2.26 5.86 10.37
C ARG A 39 2.20 4.37 10.69
N GLY A 40 1.80 3.57 9.71
CA GLY A 40 1.88 2.11 9.80
C GLY A 40 3.30 1.59 9.58
N ALA A 41 3.47 0.27 9.75
CA ALA A 41 4.68 -0.39 9.25
C ALA A 41 4.72 -0.29 7.71
N PRO A 42 5.90 -0.35 7.05
CA PRO A 42 6.01 -0.26 5.60
C PRO A 42 5.15 -1.27 4.82
N GLU A 43 4.82 -2.42 5.41
CA GLU A 43 3.97 -3.44 4.82
C GLU A 43 2.46 -3.10 4.90
N ASN A 44 2.09 -2.09 5.69
CA ASN A 44 0.70 -1.67 5.87
C ASN A 44 0.59 -0.20 6.36
N ASP A 45 1.22 0.73 5.64
CA ASP A 45 1.07 2.16 5.93
C ASP A 45 -0.09 2.78 5.13
N GLN A 46 -1.28 2.72 5.72
CA GLN A 46 -2.49 3.33 5.15
C GLN A 46 -2.57 4.84 5.36
N SER A 47 -1.60 5.44 6.07
CA SER A 47 -1.64 6.85 6.43
C SER A 47 -1.30 7.80 5.28
N ALA A 48 -0.76 7.27 4.17
CA ALA A 48 -0.25 8.06 3.04
C ALA A 48 0.76 9.14 3.51
N SER A 49 1.55 8.81 4.53
CA SER A 49 2.53 9.69 5.16
C SER A 49 3.56 10.29 4.21
N ALA A 50 3.92 9.53 3.17
CA ALA A 50 4.89 9.96 2.19
C ALA A 50 4.59 11.32 1.55
N TYR A 51 3.31 11.67 1.33
CA TYR A 51 2.94 12.95 0.72
C TYR A 51 3.28 14.14 1.63
N ARG A 52 2.85 14.08 2.89
CA ARG A 52 3.13 15.15 3.87
C ARG A 52 4.61 15.22 4.25
N ASP A 53 5.32 14.08 4.23
CA ASP A 53 6.77 14.05 4.48
C ASP A 53 7.56 14.74 3.35
N GLU A 54 7.11 14.59 2.11
CA GLU A 54 7.78 15.15 0.93
C GLU A 54 7.38 16.63 0.69
N GLY A 55 6.38 17.14 1.42
CA GLY A 55 5.89 18.52 1.31
C GLY A 55 4.70 18.72 0.36
N VAL A 56 4.06 17.63 -0.10
CA VAL A 56 2.81 17.68 -0.86
C VAL A 56 1.66 18.11 0.06
N VAL A 57 0.82 19.03 -0.41
CA VAL A 57 -0.40 19.41 0.31
C VAL A 57 -1.37 18.23 0.27
N MET A 58 -1.73 17.67 1.42
CA MET A 58 -2.55 16.46 1.49
C MET A 58 -3.91 16.77 2.11
N LEU A 59 -4.99 16.56 1.36
CA LEU A 59 -6.36 16.59 1.86
C LEU A 59 -6.88 15.15 2.02
N ALA A 60 -7.31 14.78 3.23
CA ALA A 60 -8.08 13.57 3.46
C ALA A 60 -9.53 13.96 3.78
N PRO A 61 -10.45 13.94 2.79
CA PRO A 61 -11.85 14.25 3.02
C PRO A 61 -12.53 13.19 3.89
N THR A 62 -13.66 13.56 4.50
CA THR A 62 -14.63 12.60 4.99
C THR A 62 -15.97 12.78 4.29
N VAL A 63 -16.61 11.68 3.92
CA VAL A 63 -17.82 11.66 3.09
C VAL A 63 -19.09 11.90 3.90
N ARG A 64 -20.22 12.09 3.21
CA ARG A 64 -21.55 12.20 3.80
C ARG A 64 -21.86 11.02 4.74
N GLY A 65 -22.52 11.32 5.85
CA GLY A 65 -22.86 10.30 6.85
C GLY A 65 -21.67 9.69 7.61
N THR A 66 -20.46 10.27 7.52
CA THR A 66 -19.31 9.92 8.38
C THR A 66 -18.73 11.15 9.08
N ALA A 67 -18.01 10.96 10.18
CA ALA A 67 -17.33 12.03 10.92
C ALA A 67 -18.21 13.27 11.23
N ASP A 68 -19.49 13.05 11.53
CA ASP A 68 -20.55 14.05 11.73
C ASP A 68 -20.86 14.93 10.50
N ASN A 69 -20.48 14.52 9.30
CA ASN A 69 -20.98 15.16 8.09
C ASN A 69 -22.48 14.89 7.91
N PRO A 70 -23.24 15.91 7.46
CA PRO A 70 -24.64 15.71 7.12
C PRO A 70 -24.79 14.74 5.94
N GLY A 71 -26.03 14.28 5.73
CA GLY A 71 -26.37 13.31 4.68
C GLY A 71 -26.33 11.86 5.18
N VAL A 72 -26.59 10.94 4.26
CA VAL A 72 -26.58 9.49 4.49
C VAL A 72 -25.60 8.84 3.53
N GLN A 73 -25.05 7.71 3.94
CA GLN A 73 -24.16 6.92 3.07
C GLN A 73 -24.98 6.32 1.93
N GLU A 74 -24.49 6.46 0.70
CA GLU A 74 -25.13 6.00 -0.53
C GLU A 74 -24.31 4.93 -1.25
N ALA A 75 -23.16 4.57 -0.67
CA ALA A 75 -22.23 3.56 -1.16
C ALA A 75 -21.70 3.87 -2.56
N PHE A 76 -20.80 4.85 -2.64
CA PHE A 76 -20.08 5.24 -3.85
C PHE A 76 -20.91 6.00 -4.90
N LEU A 77 -22.13 6.44 -4.55
CA LEU A 77 -22.94 7.26 -5.46
C LEU A 77 -22.72 8.73 -5.12
N GLY A 78 -23.44 9.23 -4.11
CA GLY A 78 -23.27 10.61 -3.64
C GLY A 78 -21.87 10.92 -3.11
N GLU A 79 -21.14 9.92 -2.61
CA GLU A 79 -19.76 10.11 -2.16
C GLU A 79 -18.82 10.56 -3.29
N VAL A 80 -19.16 10.34 -4.57
CA VAL A 80 -18.42 10.89 -5.72
C VAL A 80 -18.47 12.41 -5.69
N ASP A 81 -19.65 13.00 -5.49
CA ASP A 81 -19.83 14.46 -5.39
C ASP A 81 -19.03 15.04 -4.21
N ASP A 82 -18.93 14.30 -3.10
CA ASP A 82 -18.16 14.72 -1.93
C ASP A 82 -16.66 14.80 -2.26
N VAL A 83 -16.13 13.86 -3.06
CA VAL A 83 -14.75 13.89 -3.54
C VAL A 83 -14.51 15.07 -4.47
N LEU A 84 -15.43 15.34 -5.42
CA LEU A 84 -15.33 16.47 -6.34
C LEU A 84 -15.38 17.81 -5.59
N ALA A 85 -16.23 17.93 -4.57
CA ALA A 85 -16.29 19.10 -3.71
C ALA A 85 -14.99 19.29 -2.90
N ALA A 86 -14.40 18.20 -2.40
CA ALA A 86 -13.12 18.25 -1.71
C ALA A 86 -11.99 18.74 -2.62
N ALA A 87 -11.94 18.24 -3.86
CA ALA A 87 -10.98 18.67 -4.87
C ALA A 87 -11.16 20.15 -5.25
N ALA A 88 -12.41 20.59 -5.44
CA ALA A 88 -12.70 22.00 -5.71
C ALA A 88 -12.27 22.93 -4.57
N TYR A 89 -12.48 22.52 -3.31
CA TYR A 89 -11.95 23.25 -2.15
C TYR A 89 -10.43 23.32 -2.16
N LEU A 90 -9.76 22.18 -2.36
CA LEU A 90 -8.29 22.10 -2.40
C LEU A 90 -7.72 23.03 -3.48
N ARG A 91 -8.33 23.02 -4.67
CA ARG A 91 -7.98 23.87 -5.82
C ARG A 91 -8.13 25.37 -5.56
N SER A 92 -9.01 25.75 -4.63
CA SER A 92 -9.24 27.17 -4.29
C SER A 92 -8.18 27.76 -3.36
N LEU A 93 -7.34 26.93 -2.75
CA LEU A 93 -6.35 27.39 -1.77
C LEU A 93 -5.20 28.12 -2.48
N PRO A 94 -4.76 29.28 -1.97
CA PRO A 94 -3.80 30.14 -2.67
C PRO A 94 -2.39 29.54 -2.79
N PHE A 95 -2.09 28.52 -1.97
CA PHE A 95 -0.82 27.80 -1.94
C PHE A 95 -0.88 26.44 -2.65
N VAL A 96 -2.01 26.09 -3.27
CA VAL A 96 -2.15 24.89 -4.09
C VAL A 96 -2.00 25.28 -5.56
N ASP A 97 -1.21 24.50 -6.29
CA ASP A 97 -1.19 24.58 -7.75
C ASP A 97 -2.45 23.88 -8.30
N PRO A 98 -3.39 24.62 -8.91
CA PRO A 98 -4.67 24.06 -9.35
C PRO A 98 -4.54 23.04 -10.48
N ASP A 99 -3.38 22.97 -11.16
CA ASP A 99 -3.12 22.06 -12.28
C ASP A 99 -2.32 20.82 -11.82
N ARG A 100 -1.95 20.73 -10.54
CA ARG A 100 -1.16 19.63 -9.97
C ARG A 100 -1.86 18.98 -8.79
N ILE A 101 -3.13 18.62 -8.99
CA ILE A 101 -3.95 17.90 -8.01
C ILE A 101 -4.10 16.44 -8.42
N VAL A 102 -3.60 15.54 -7.57
CA VAL A 102 -3.72 14.09 -7.74
C VAL A 102 -4.87 13.57 -6.88
N LEU A 103 -5.60 12.57 -7.38
CA LEU A 103 -6.54 11.78 -6.59
C LEU A 103 -5.94 10.40 -6.32
N ALA A 104 -5.92 9.95 -5.07
CA ALA A 104 -5.57 8.56 -4.80
C ALA A 104 -6.42 7.97 -3.69
N GLY A 105 -6.59 6.66 -3.71
CA GLY A 105 -7.35 5.96 -2.69
C GLY A 105 -7.01 4.49 -2.58
N HIS A 106 -7.26 3.92 -1.41
CA HIS A 106 -7.01 2.50 -1.12
C HIS A 106 -8.29 1.72 -0.85
N SER A 107 -8.37 0.50 -1.38
CA SER A 107 -9.49 -0.42 -1.19
C SER A 107 -10.81 0.22 -1.63
N THR A 108 -11.79 0.34 -0.74
CA THR A 108 -13.03 1.13 -0.97
C THR A 108 -12.75 2.56 -1.42
N GLY A 109 -11.70 3.21 -0.89
CA GLY A 109 -11.24 4.51 -1.35
C GLY A 109 -10.68 4.48 -2.77
N GLY A 110 -10.05 3.38 -3.18
CA GLY A 110 -9.60 3.16 -4.56
C GLY A 110 -10.77 3.02 -5.54
N THR A 111 -11.80 2.26 -5.16
CA THR A 111 -13.04 2.13 -5.92
C THR A 111 -13.74 3.49 -6.07
N LEU A 112 -13.83 4.27 -4.98
CA LEU A 112 -14.38 5.62 -5.03
C LEU A 112 -13.53 6.57 -5.90
N ALA A 113 -12.21 6.42 -5.86
CA ALA A 113 -11.31 7.21 -6.70
C ALA A 113 -11.55 6.96 -8.20
N LEU A 114 -11.76 5.70 -8.60
CA LEU A 114 -12.10 5.36 -9.99
C LEU A 114 -13.44 5.96 -10.41
N LEU A 115 -14.48 5.84 -9.59
CA LEU A 115 -15.80 6.43 -9.90
C LEU A 115 -15.74 7.96 -10.03
N ALA A 116 -14.92 8.62 -9.20
CA ALA A 116 -14.67 10.04 -9.34
C ALA A 116 -13.93 10.36 -10.64
N ALA A 117 -12.88 9.62 -10.99
CA ALA A 117 -12.12 9.78 -12.23
C ALA A 117 -12.98 9.57 -13.49
N GLN A 118 -14.01 8.73 -13.40
CA GLN A 118 -14.98 8.49 -14.48
C GLN A 118 -15.97 9.64 -14.68
N SER A 119 -16.06 10.54 -13.70
CA SER A 119 -17.04 11.63 -13.65
C SER A 119 -16.42 13.01 -13.90
N THR A 120 -15.10 13.11 -14.05
CA THR A 120 -14.41 14.40 -14.16
C THR A 120 -13.02 14.31 -14.82
N ASP A 121 -12.47 15.45 -15.20
CA ASP A 121 -11.09 15.67 -15.65
C ASP A 121 -10.32 16.64 -14.73
N LEU A 122 -10.82 16.90 -13.51
CA LEU A 122 -10.25 17.85 -12.55
C LEU A 122 -8.85 17.48 -12.03
N PHE A 123 -8.43 16.22 -12.15
CA PHE A 123 -7.18 15.74 -11.60
C PHE A 123 -6.12 15.62 -12.70
N CYS A 124 -4.85 15.86 -12.35
CA CYS A 124 -3.73 15.63 -13.28
C CYS A 124 -3.28 14.17 -13.30
N ALA A 125 -3.59 13.39 -12.26
CA ALA A 125 -3.37 11.95 -12.19
C ALA A 125 -4.30 11.31 -11.16
N VAL A 126 -4.60 10.02 -11.35
CA VAL A 126 -5.37 9.19 -10.41
C VAL A 126 -4.61 7.91 -10.07
N VAL A 127 -4.56 7.51 -8.79
CA VAL A 127 -4.01 6.22 -8.37
C VAL A 127 -4.99 5.46 -7.48
N ALA A 128 -5.49 4.33 -7.98
CA ALA A 128 -6.39 3.45 -7.25
C ALA A 128 -5.65 2.19 -6.79
N PHE A 129 -5.50 2.04 -5.48
CA PHE A 129 -4.93 0.84 -4.86
C PHE A 129 -6.03 -0.15 -4.50
N GLY A 130 -5.96 -1.36 -5.05
CA GLY A 130 -6.86 -2.47 -4.78
C GLY A 130 -8.35 -2.17 -4.87
N PRO A 131 -8.83 -1.45 -5.91
CA PRO A 131 -10.27 -1.29 -6.11
C PRO A 131 -10.92 -2.63 -6.44
N VAL A 132 -12.24 -2.69 -6.29
CA VAL A 132 -13.04 -3.76 -6.88
C VAL A 132 -13.62 -3.30 -8.21
N ALA A 133 -13.87 -4.25 -9.12
CA ALA A 133 -14.50 -4.00 -10.41
C ALA A 133 -15.99 -3.69 -10.24
N ARG A 134 -16.68 -4.45 -9.37
CA ARG A 134 -18.09 -4.26 -9.04
C ARG A 134 -18.28 -4.09 -7.56
N VAL A 135 -19.22 -3.24 -7.15
CA VAL A 135 -19.54 -3.01 -5.72
C VAL A 135 -19.88 -4.30 -4.96
N THR A 136 -20.42 -5.29 -5.67
CA THR A 136 -20.77 -6.62 -5.13
C THR A 136 -19.56 -7.47 -4.76
N ASP A 137 -18.38 -7.17 -5.32
CA ASP A 137 -17.20 -8.02 -5.22
C ASP A 137 -16.49 -7.88 -3.86
N TYR A 138 -16.81 -6.82 -3.11
CA TYR A 138 -16.45 -6.71 -1.70
C TYR A 138 -17.04 -7.81 -0.81
N GLY A 139 -18.11 -8.49 -1.24
CA GLY A 139 -18.72 -9.63 -0.54
C GLY A 139 -19.33 -9.30 0.84
N GLY A 140 -20.32 -10.09 1.27
CA GLY A 140 -20.81 -10.12 2.66
C GLY A 140 -21.38 -8.83 3.26
N GLN A 141 -21.39 -7.71 2.54
CA GLN A 141 -21.85 -6.41 3.01
C GLN A 141 -23.32 -6.19 2.66
N THR A 142 -24.08 -5.66 3.62
CA THR A 142 -25.39 -5.08 3.35
C THR A 142 -25.19 -3.61 3.01
N TRP A 143 -25.19 -3.31 1.72
CA TRP A 143 -25.03 -1.94 1.24
C TRP A 143 -26.34 -1.13 1.41
N PRO A 144 -26.24 0.20 1.60
CA PRO A 144 -27.40 1.11 1.74
C PRO A 144 -28.11 1.40 0.40
N PHE A 145 -28.32 0.37 -0.43
CA PHE A 145 -29.08 0.45 -1.67
C PHE A 145 -29.74 -0.91 -2.00
N ASP A 146 -30.69 -0.92 -2.94
CA ASP A 146 -31.31 -2.17 -3.40
C ASP A 146 -30.34 -2.98 -4.28
N GLN A 147 -29.66 -3.94 -3.68
CA GLN A 147 -28.71 -4.83 -4.36
C GLN A 147 -29.36 -5.78 -5.37
N SER A 148 -30.70 -5.91 -5.36
CA SER A 148 -31.43 -6.67 -6.38
C SER A 148 -31.70 -5.86 -7.64
N ASN A 149 -31.57 -4.54 -7.57
CA ASN A 149 -31.70 -3.65 -8.71
C ASN A 149 -30.36 -3.59 -9.48
N PRO A 150 -30.30 -4.12 -10.71
CA PRO A 150 -29.06 -4.15 -11.49
C PRO A 150 -28.54 -2.74 -11.84
N ASP A 151 -29.41 -1.73 -11.95
CA ASP A 151 -28.97 -0.35 -12.21
C ASP A 151 -28.27 0.27 -11.00
N GLU A 152 -28.74 -0.01 -9.78
CA GLU A 152 -28.08 0.46 -8.55
C GLU A 152 -26.69 -0.15 -8.39
N VAL A 153 -26.54 -1.44 -8.69
CA VAL A 153 -25.24 -2.12 -8.71
C VAL A 153 -24.34 -1.54 -9.79
N ARG A 154 -24.86 -1.35 -11.00
CA ARG A 154 -24.10 -0.83 -12.15
C ARG A 154 -23.54 0.56 -11.89
N LEU A 155 -24.36 1.48 -11.36
CA LEU A 155 -23.95 2.86 -11.07
C LEU A 155 -22.83 2.99 -10.02
N ARG A 156 -22.63 1.97 -9.18
CA ARG A 156 -21.61 1.93 -8.11
C ARG A 156 -20.39 1.08 -8.46
N SER A 157 -20.31 0.62 -9.70
CA SER A 157 -19.30 -0.35 -10.14
C SER A 157 -18.39 0.29 -11.19
N PRO A 158 -17.10 0.53 -10.90
CA PRO A 158 -16.17 1.16 -11.84
C PRO A 158 -16.07 0.45 -13.19
N LEU A 159 -16.24 -0.89 -13.22
CA LEU A 159 -16.09 -1.72 -14.41
C LEU A 159 -16.82 -1.17 -15.65
N TYR A 160 -17.98 -0.54 -15.47
CA TYR A 160 -18.86 -0.15 -16.57
C TYR A 160 -18.57 1.22 -17.19
N PHE A 161 -17.61 1.98 -16.62
CA PHE A 161 -17.38 3.38 -17.03
C PHE A 161 -15.90 3.70 -17.30
N LEU A 162 -15.01 2.70 -17.39
CA LEU A 162 -13.57 2.93 -17.58
C LEU A 162 -13.24 3.77 -18.83
N ASP A 163 -14.01 3.63 -19.91
CA ASP A 163 -13.80 4.40 -21.14
C ASP A 163 -14.12 5.90 -21.01
N SER A 164 -14.79 6.33 -19.92
CA SER A 164 -15.02 7.76 -19.67
C SER A 164 -13.80 8.47 -19.08
N ILE A 165 -12.84 7.73 -18.50
CA ILE A 165 -11.66 8.29 -17.84
C ILE A 165 -10.79 9.04 -18.86
N ARG A 166 -10.53 10.32 -18.58
CA ARG A 166 -9.66 11.19 -19.40
C ARG A 166 -8.30 11.50 -18.76
N THR A 167 -8.21 11.35 -17.44
CA THR A 167 -7.00 11.60 -16.67
C THR A 167 -6.10 10.35 -16.65
N PRO A 168 -4.76 10.51 -16.75
CA PRO A 168 -3.82 9.41 -16.50
C PRO A 168 -4.13 8.71 -15.17
N THR A 169 -4.43 7.42 -15.24
CA THR A 169 -4.92 6.63 -14.11
C THR A 169 -4.08 5.36 -13.95
N LEU A 170 -3.55 5.13 -12.76
CA LEU A 170 -2.87 3.90 -12.39
C LEU A 170 -3.75 3.08 -11.45
N ILE A 171 -3.93 1.80 -11.78
CA ILE A 171 -4.62 0.83 -10.93
C ILE A 171 -3.59 -0.21 -10.49
N VAL A 172 -3.41 -0.34 -9.17
CA VAL A 172 -2.37 -1.20 -8.56
C VAL A 172 -3.02 -2.21 -7.62
N GLU A 173 -2.64 -3.47 -7.71
CA GLU A 173 -3.03 -4.48 -6.72
C GLU A 173 -1.98 -5.59 -6.62
N GLY A 174 -1.86 -6.17 -5.42
CA GLY A 174 -1.03 -7.34 -5.17
C GLY A 174 -1.71 -8.64 -5.60
N GLU A 175 -0.94 -9.61 -6.07
CA GLU A 175 -1.43 -10.92 -6.53
C GLU A 175 -2.28 -11.64 -5.48
N ARG A 176 -1.98 -11.45 -4.19
CA ARG A 176 -2.67 -12.15 -3.08
C ARG A 176 -3.89 -11.39 -2.54
N ALA A 177 -4.47 -10.49 -3.33
CA ALA A 177 -5.58 -9.62 -2.95
C ALA A 177 -6.68 -9.61 -4.02
N ASN A 178 -7.23 -8.45 -4.38
CA ASN A 178 -8.32 -8.33 -5.37
C ASN A 178 -7.78 -8.44 -6.81
N ILE A 179 -6.83 -9.36 -7.06
CA ILE A 179 -6.15 -9.47 -8.35
C ILE A 179 -7.14 -9.82 -9.48
N GLU A 180 -8.17 -10.60 -9.16
CA GLU A 180 -9.24 -10.96 -10.09
C GLU A 180 -10.03 -9.73 -10.54
N ASP A 181 -10.32 -8.79 -9.64
CA ASP A 181 -10.92 -7.49 -9.99
C ASP A 181 -10.01 -6.66 -10.87
N LEU A 182 -8.70 -6.64 -10.59
CA LEU A 182 -7.75 -5.90 -11.41
C LEU A 182 -7.66 -6.48 -12.84
N VAL A 183 -7.69 -7.81 -12.97
CA VAL A 183 -7.77 -8.50 -14.27
C VAL A 183 -9.08 -8.17 -14.99
N MET A 184 -10.22 -8.23 -14.30
CA MET A 184 -11.52 -7.86 -14.88
C MET A 184 -11.52 -6.41 -15.40
N LEU A 185 -10.99 -5.46 -14.63
CA LEU A 185 -10.86 -4.06 -15.06
C LEU A 185 -9.93 -3.92 -16.27
N LYS A 186 -8.81 -4.65 -16.30
CA LYS A 186 -7.84 -4.64 -17.40
C LYS A 186 -8.41 -5.20 -18.70
N GLU A 187 -9.18 -6.27 -18.62
CA GLU A 187 -9.82 -6.91 -19.77
C GLU A 187 -11.00 -6.08 -20.33
N ALA A 188 -11.59 -5.20 -19.52
CA ALA A 188 -12.78 -4.45 -19.87
C ALA A 188 -12.53 -3.16 -20.66
N THR A 189 -11.27 -2.71 -20.83
CA THR A 189 -10.98 -1.42 -21.46
C THR A 189 -9.69 -1.46 -22.29
N GLU A 190 -9.68 -0.68 -23.39
CA GLU A 190 -8.48 -0.37 -24.17
C GLU A 190 -8.05 1.10 -23.99
N ASN A 191 -8.61 1.80 -22.99
CA ASN A 191 -8.36 3.22 -22.76
C ASN A 191 -6.86 3.46 -22.47
N PRO A 192 -6.14 4.22 -23.32
CA PRO A 192 -4.69 4.39 -23.19
C PRO A 192 -4.27 5.22 -21.98
N ASN A 193 -5.22 5.91 -21.32
CA ASN A 193 -4.97 6.66 -20.09
C ASN A 193 -4.92 5.77 -18.85
N ILE A 194 -5.30 4.48 -18.96
CA ILE A 194 -5.38 3.57 -17.82
C ILE A 194 -4.21 2.59 -17.86
N HIS A 195 -3.41 2.63 -16.80
CA HIS A 195 -2.26 1.77 -16.58
C HIS A 195 -2.55 0.81 -15.44
N PHE A 196 -2.06 -0.42 -15.57
CA PHE A 196 -2.30 -1.50 -14.62
C PHE A 196 -0.97 -2.04 -14.11
N ALA A 197 -0.81 -2.13 -12.79
CA ALA A 197 0.33 -2.76 -12.13
C ALA A 197 -0.16 -3.93 -11.27
N LEU A 198 0.10 -5.15 -11.76
CA LEU A 198 -0.23 -6.41 -11.09
C LEU A 198 1.03 -6.90 -10.38
N LEU A 199 1.08 -6.77 -9.06
CA LEU A 199 2.32 -6.97 -8.31
C LEU A 199 2.41 -8.41 -7.78
N GLU A 200 3.27 -9.21 -8.40
CA GLU A 200 3.63 -10.56 -7.97
C GLU A 200 4.13 -10.58 -6.53
N ASP A 201 3.77 -11.61 -5.77
CA ASP A 201 4.14 -11.81 -4.36
C ASP A 201 3.66 -10.72 -3.36
N GLU A 202 3.01 -9.66 -3.83
CA GLU A 202 2.48 -8.60 -2.97
C GLU A 202 1.05 -8.94 -2.48
N ASP A 203 0.62 -8.24 -1.42
CA ASP A 203 -0.72 -8.31 -0.87
C ASP A 203 -1.49 -6.99 -1.05
N HIS A 204 -2.64 -6.87 -0.38
CA HIS A 204 -3.52 -5.70 -0.49
C HIS A 204 -2.96 -4.39 0.09
N PHE A 205 -1.85 -4.46 0.85
CA PHE A 205 -1.34 -3.34 1.66
C PHE A 205 0.10 -2.96 1.33
N THR A 206 0.92 -3.95 1.01
CA THR A 206 2.34 -3.82 0.67
C THR A 206 2.65 -2.83 -0.46
N PRO A 207 1.80 -2.63 -1.50
CA PRO A 207 2.05 -1.60 -2.51
C PRO A 207 1.96 -0.16 -1.98
N LEU A 208 1.28 0.08 -0.86
CA LEU A 208 0.93 1.43 -0.41
C LEU A 208 2.16 2.29 -0.12
N ALA A 209 3.08 1.83 0.73
CA ALA A 209 4.25 2.61 1.12
C ALA A 209 5.20 2.92 -0.07
N PRO A 210 5.65 1.93 -0.87
CA PRO A 210 6.56 2.19 -1.98
C PRO A 210 5.95 3.11 -3.05
N VAL A 211 4.71 2.85 -3.47
CA VAL A 211 4.08 3.59 -4.56
C VAL A 211 3.72 5.01 -4.12
N ASN A 212 3.19 5.20 -2.91
CA ASN A 212 2.92 6.55 -2.40
C ASN A 212 4.22 7.37 -2.26
N ARG A 213 5.34 6.74 -1.84
CA ARG A 213 6.65 7.43 -1.77
C ARG A 213 7.17 7.84 -3.13
N TRP A 214 7.04 6.96 -4.12
CA TRP A 214 7.42 7.26 -5.49
C TRP A 214 6.57 8.36 -6.09
N LEU A 215 5.24 8.32 -5.91
CA LEU A 215 4.33 9.33 -6.40
C LEU A 215 4.58 10.68 -5.73
N ALA A 216 4.71 10.73 -4.39
CA ALA A 216 4.99 11.97 -3.66
C ALA A 216 6.26 12.67 -4.17
N ARG A 217 7.32 11.90 -4.44
CA ARG A 217 8.57 12.42 -5.01
C ARG A 217 8.40 12.95 -6.42
N GLN A 218 7.65 12.25 -7.28
CA GLN A 218 7.35 12.77 -8.62
C GLN A 218 6.55 14.07 -8.54
N MET A 219 5.54 14.11 -7.68
CA MET A 219 4.73 15.31 -7.49
C MET A 219 5.58 16.50 -7.08
N MET A 220 6.50 16.34 -6.11
CA MET A 220 7.31 17.45 -5.60
C MET A 220 8.49 17.81 -6.49
N HIS A 221 9.18 16.82 -7.05
CA HIS A 221 10.50 17.00 -7.69
C HIS A 221 10.51 16.71 -9.19
N GLY A 222 9.41 16.21 -9.76
CA GLY A 222 9.30 15.83 -11.17
C GLY A 222 9.16 17.00 -12.16
N GLY A 223 9.15 18.24 -11.67
CA GLY A 223 8.86 19.45 -12.44
C GLY A 223 7.35 19.74 -12.54
N ASP A 224 6.96 20.58 -13.50
CA ASP A 224 5.56 21.01 -13.68
C ASP A 224 4.72 20.04 -14.53
N GLY A 225 5.29 18.88 -14.90
CA GLY A 225 4.59 17.86 -15.67
C GLY A 225 3.72 16.94 -14.81
N GLU A 226 2.75 16.27 -15.45
CA GLU A 226 1.96 15.21 -14.84
C GLU A 226 2.85 14.07 -14.33
N PRO A 227 2.50 13.43 -13.19
CA PRO A 227 3.19 12.23 -12.74
C PRO A 227 3.17 11.15 -13.83
N ARG A 228 4.32 10.52 -14.09
CA ARG A 228 4.43 9.43 -15.06
C ARG A 228 3.99 8.12 -14.42
N LEU A 229 2.79 7.70 -14.78
CA LEU A 229 2.14 6.49 -14.27
C LEU A 229 2.53 5.25 -15.08
N ASP A 230 3.80 4.85 -14.99
CA ASP A 230 4.34 3.70 -15.71
C ASP A 230 4.32 2.42 -14.86
N SER A 231 3.81 1.32 -15.41
CA SER A 231 3.68 0.04 -14.70
C SER A 231 5.05 -0.57 -14.38
N ASP A 232 5.99 -0.57 -15.34
CA ASP A 232 7.33 -1.13 -15.12
C ASP A 232 8.08 -0.39 -14.01
N ALA A 233 7.93 0.94 -13.95
CA ALA A 233 8.46 1.76 -12.87
C ALA A 233 7.85 1.37 -11.51
N VAL A 234 6.55 1.11 -11.43
CA VAL A 234 5.88 0.68 -10.19
C VAL A 234 6.45 -0.66 -9.71
N HIS A 235 6.58 -1.65 -10.60
CA HIS A 235 7.22 -2.94 -10.29
C HIS A 235 8.66 -2.76 -9.78
N ALA A 236 9.45 -1.90 -10.44
CA ALA A 236 10.82 -1.63 -10.02
C ALA A 236 10.90 -0.96 -8.64
N VAL A 237 10.03 0.02 -8.37
CA VAL A 237 9.98 0.76 -7.10
C VAL A 237 9.61 -0.17 -5.96
N VAL A 238 8.56 -0.99 -6.10
CA VAL A 238 8.11 -1.92 -5.05
C VAL A 238 9.23 -2.90 -4.68
N ARG A 239 9.86 -3.54 -5.68
CA ARG A 239 11.00 -4.45 -5.45
C ARG A 239 12.18 -3.75 -4.78
N SER A 240 12.54 -2.56 -5.25
CA SER A 240 13.67 -1.81 -4.69
C SER A 240 13.42 -1.40 -3.24
N PHE A 241 12.19 -0.98 -2.91
CA PHE A 241 11.83 -0.55 -1.57
C PHE A 241 11.94 -1.67 -0.54
N TYR A 242 11.38 -2.85 -0.82
CA TYR A 242 11.46 -3.96 0.14
C TYR A 242 12.86 -4.58 0.23
N ARG A 243 13.65 -4.50 -0.84
CA ARG A 243 15.10 -4.79 -0.77
C ARG A 243 15.81 -3.83 0.17
N GLU A 244 15.61 -2.51 0.00
CA GLU A 244 16.23 -1.49 0.85
C GLU A 244 15.83 -1.63 2.32
N GLN A 245 14.55 -1.92 2.62
CA GLN A 245 14.09 -2.16 3.99
C GLN A 245 14.77 -3.38 4.62
N ARG A 246 14.90 -4.47 3.87
CA ARG A 246 15.57 -5.69 4.32
C ARG A 246 17.05 -5.43 4.60
N GLU A 247 17.77 -4.84 3.65
CA GLU A 247 19.21 -4.55 3.81
C GLU A 247 19.45 -3.54 4.94
N ALA A 248 18.56 -2.56 5.14
CA ALA A 248 18.64 -1.64 6.27
C ALA A 248 18.43 -2.34 7.62
N ARG A 249 17.51 -3.32 7.70
CA ARG A 249 17.34 -4.18 8.88
C ARG A 249 18.60 -4.99 9.15
N ASP A 250 19.16 -5.63 8.12
CA ASP A 250 20.36 -6.45 8.23
C ASP A 250 21.58 -5.66 8.72
N LEU A 251 21.77 -4.43 8.21
CA LEU A 251 22.84 -3.54 8.67
C LEU A 251 22.66 -3.12 10.14
N ARG A 252 21.42 -2.90 10.60
CA ARG A 252 21.15 -2.62 12.02
C ARG A 252 21.49 -3.82 12.90
N LEU A 253 21.06 -5.01 12.52
CA LEU A 253 21.35 -6.25 13.25
C LEU A 253 22.87 -6.50 13.33
N LEU A 254 23.61 -6.30 12.24
CA LEU A 254 25.08 -6.37 12.24
C LEU A 254 25.72 -5.34 13.19
N ALA A 255 25.19 -4.10 13.22
CA ALA A 255 25.68 -3.07 14.12
C ALA A 255 25.42 -3.43 15.60
N GLU A 256 24.27 -4.04 15.90
CA GLU A 256 23.94 -4.56 17.23
C GLU A 256 24.91 -5.68 17.64
N GLN A 257 25.16 -6.66 16.77
CA GLN A 257 26.11 -7.75 17.07
C GLN A 257 27.52 -7.21 17.35
N ARG A 258 27.97 -6.24 16.55
CA ARG A 258 29.27 -5.58 16.78
C ARG A 258 29.30 -4.84 18.13
N ALA A 259 28.21 -4.19 18.53
CA ALA A 259 28.12 -3.50 19.81
C ALA A 259 28.20 -4.48 20.99
N ASP A 260 27.72 -5.72 20.80
CA ASP A 260 27.81 -6.82 21.76
C ASP A 260 29.17 -7.54 21.75
N GLY A 261 30.14 -7.08 20.96
CA GLY A 261 31.51 -7.58 20.94
C GLY A 261 31.79 -8.66 19.89
N VAL A 262 30.82 -9.00 19.03
CA VAL A 262 30.99 -10.00 17.98
C VAL A 262 31.94 -9.48 16.89
N ALA A 263 32.90 -10.30 16.49
CA ALA A 263 33.83 -9.98 15.41
C ALA A 263 33.16 -10.13 14.04
N LEU A 264 32.97 -9.01 13.33
CA LEU A 264 32.44 -9.05 11.98
C LEU A 264 33.46 -9.66 11.00
N GLY A 265 32.97 -10.40 10.01
CA GLY A 265 33.76 -11.12 9.01
C GLY A 265 34.16 -12.55 9.39
N GLU A 266 33.96 -12.96 10.65
CA GLU A 266 34.10 -14.36 11.05
C GLU A 266 32.85 -15.17 10.67
N THR A 267 33.04 -16.48 10.52
CA THR A 267 31.94 -17.42 10.27
C THR A 267 31.17 -17.67 11.55
N ALA A 268 29.85 -17.51 11.50
CA ALA A 268 28.95 -17.81 12.61
C ALA A 268 27.66 -18.46 12.13
N THR A 269 26.92 -19.08 13.05
CA THR A 269 25.62 -19.65 12.74
C THR A 269 24.49 -18.69 13.12
N LEU A 270 23.65 -18.36 12.14
CA LEU A 270 22.48 -17.51 12.31
C LEU A 270 21.20 -18.33 12.34
N GLU A 271 20.22 -17.89 13.13
CA GLU A 271 18.83 -18.33 13.07
C GLU A 271 17.99 -17.28 12.33
N PHE A 272 17.53 -17.63 11.14
CA PHE A 272 16.55 -16.87 10.37
C PHE A 272 15.14 -17.28 10.80
N ILE A 273 14.25 -16.32 10.98
CA ILE A 273 12.98 -16.52 11.68
C ILE A 273 11.82 -16.20 10.74
N CYS A 274 10.85 -17.11 10.64
CA CYS A 274 9.60 -16.86 9.94
C CYS A 274 8.38 -17.18 10.80
N HIS A 275 7.31 -16.40 10.62
CA HIS A 275 6.03 -16.55 11.33
C HIS A 275 4.89 -16.90 10.38
N PHE A 276 4.00 -17.79 10.80
CA PHE A 276 2.78 -18.18 10.07
C PHE A 276 1.69 -18.66 11.03
N ARG A 277 0.43 -18.72 10.60
CA ARG A 277 -0.69 -19.04 11.52
C ARG A 277 -1.36 -20.39 11.27
N ILE A 278 -1.14 -20.98 10.09
CA ILE A 278 -1.88 -22.16 9.65
C ILE A 278 -0.97 -23.39 9.82
N ALA A 279 -1.18 -24.14 10.91
CA ALA A 279 -0.39 -25.32 11.25
C ALA A 279 -0.34 -26.37 10.12
N SER A 280 -1.44 -26.53 9.38
CA SER A 280 -1.51 -27.48 8.26
C SER A 280 -0.60 -27.12 7.08
N ARG A 281 -0.01 -25.92 7.06
CA ARG A 281 0.97 -25.50 6.04
C ARG A 281 2.42 -25.80 6.42
N LEU A 282 2.68 -26.37 7.59
CA LEU A 282 4.05 -26.60 8.07
C LEU A 282 4.93 -27.34 7.07
N ASP A 283 4.42 -28.39 6.42
CA ASP A 283 5.19 -29.15 5.43
C ASP A 283 5.48 -28.33 4.17
N THR A 284 4.52 -27.50 3.73
CA THR A 284 4.73 -26.55 2.61
C THR A 284 5.78 -25.51 2.97
N VAL A 285 5.74 -24.97 4.20
CA VAL A 285 6.75 -24.02 4.68
C VAL A 285 8.11 -24.69 4.72
N ARG A 286 8.20 -25.93 5.20
CA ARG A 286 9.48 -26.66 5.26
C ARG A 286 10.09 -26.92 3.89
N ALA A 287 9.27 -27.20 2.89
CA ALA A 287 9.72 -27.49 1.53
C ALA A 287 10.22 -26.25 0.77
N ALA A 288 10.03 -25.04 1.29
CA ALA A 288 10.39 -23.81 0.60
C ALA A 288 11.84 -23.34 0.84
N PHE A 289 12.57 -23.95 1.77
CA PHE A 289 13.91 -23.51 2.17
C PHE A 289 14.93 -24.62 1.95
N ASP A 290 15.66 -24.54 0.84
CA ASP A 290 16.63 -25.59 0.45
C ASP A 290 17.97 -25.44 1.20
N ASP A 291 18.49 -24.22 1.32
CA ASP A 291 19.83 -23.93 1.88
C ASP A 291 19.81 -23.58 3.38
N PHE A 292 18.72 -23.89 4.07
CA PHE A 292 18.56 -23.62 5.50
C PHE A 292 18.20 -24.89 6.27
N THR A 293 18.81 -25.09 7.43
CA THR A 293 18.49 -26.24 8.28
C THR A 293 17.32 -25.90 9.21
N PRO A 294 16.19 -26.60 9.16
CA PRO A 294 15.03 -26.28 10.01
C PRO A 294 15.30 -26.60 11.48
N GLY A 295 14.90 -25.68 12.35
CA GLY A 295 14.84 -25.86 13.80
C GLY A 295 13.49 -26.38 14.28
N ALA A 296 13.27 -26.32 15.60
CA ALA A 296 11.99 -26.63 16.20
C ALA A 296 10.93 -25.56 15.87
N VAL A 297 9.67 -25.98 15.78
CA VAL A 297 8.53 -25.05 15.68
C VAL A 297 8.11 -24.66 17.09
N ALA A 298 7.94 -23.37 17.34
CA ALA A 298 7.37 -22.85 18.56
C ALA A 298 5.97 -22.26 18.29
N GLU A 299 5.05 -22.41 19.23
CA GLU A 299 3.77 -21.71 19.21
C GLU A 299 3.85 -20.49 20.13
N LEU A 300 3.54 -19.33 19.58
CA LEU A 300 3.56 -18.03 20.21
C LEU A 300 2.14 -17.44 20.22
N VAL A 301 1.93 -16.47 21.10
CA VAL A 301 0.69 -15.69 21.17
C VAL A 301 1.03 -14.26 20.81
N ASP A 302 0.33 -13.71 19.81
CA ASP A 302 0.51 -12.32 19.41
C ASP A 302 -0.13 -11.33 20.40
N ALA A 303 0.11 -10.04 20.17
CA ALA A 303 -0.41 -8.96 21.02
C ALA A 303 -1.95 -8.91 21.10
N ASN A 304 -2.66 -9.55 20.18
CA ASN A 304 -4.12 -9.63 20.12
C ASN A 304 -4.67 -10.99 20.61
N GLY A 305 -3.83 -11.86 21.16
CA GLY A 305 -4.22 -13.18 21.64
C GLY A 305 -4.34 -14.26 20.56
N GLY A 306 -3.90 -13.99 19.34
CA GLY A 306 -3.90 -14.95 18.24
C GLY A 306 -2.68 -15.88 18.27
N SER A 307 -2.87 -17.15 17.92
CA SER A 307 -1.77 -18.11 17.76
C SER A 307 -0.91 -17.77 16.53
N ILE A 308 0.40 -17.82 16.70
CA ILE A 308 1.43 -17.71 15.67
C ILE A 308 2.40 -18.88 15.84
N LEU A 309 2.77 -19.52 14.74
CA LEU A 309 3.84 -20.50 14.67
C LEU A 309 5.12 -19.79 14.24
N GLU A 310 6.16 -19.95 15.03
CA GLU A 310 7.52 -19.54 14.71
C GLU A 310 8.33 -20.75 14.26
N LEU A 311 8.99 -20.62 13.11
CA LEU A 311 9.98 -21.59 12.66
C LEU A 311 11.30 -20.86 12.44
N ARG A 312 12.35 -21.42 13.03
CA ARG A 312 13.71 -20.92 12.97
C ARG A 312 14.55 -21.78 12.05
N TRP A 313 15.44 -21.15 11.31
CA TRP A 313 16.18 -21.74 10.20
C TRP A 313 17.65 -21.41 10.35
N ARG A 314 18.50 -22.42 10.41
CA ARG A 314 19.93 -22.23 10.66
C ARG A 314 20.71 -22.17 9.35
N ARG A 315 21.62 -21.21 9.28
CA ARG A 315 22.64 -21.14 8.23
C ARG A 315 23.94 -20.60 8.80
N THR A 316 25.04 -21.23 8.43
CA THR A 316 26.39 -20.80 8.81
C THR A 316 26.99 -20.00 7.66
N LEU A 317 27.37 -18.76 7.92
CA LEU A 317 27.97 -17.85 6.93
C LEU A 317 28.91 -16.84 7.59
N ALA A 318 29.71 -16.15 6.79
CA ALA A 318 30.57 -15.08 7.29
C ALA A 318 29.73 -13.83 7.62
N LEU A 319 29.98 -13.20 8.76
CA LEU A 319 29.28 -11.99 9.21
C LEU A 319 29.76 -10.73 8.46
N THR A 320 29.65 -10.76 7.13
CA THR A 320 29.89 -9.62 6.24
C THR A 320 28.57 -9.09 5.68
N PRO A 321 28.46 -7.80 5.33
CA PRO A 321 27.22 -7.27 4.75
C PRO A 321 26.75 -8.05 3.53
N GLN A 322 27.65 -8.43 2.62
CA GLN A 322 27.29 -9.11 1.38
C GLN A 322 26.68 -10.50 1.63
N GLU A 323 27.35 -11.34 2.42
CA GLU A 323 26.87 -12.69 2.75
C GLU A 323 25.51 -12.64 3.47
N ILE A 324 25.31 -11.66 4.36
CA ILE A 324 24.06 -11.47 5.08
C ILE A 324 22.96 -11.02 4.12
N PHE A 325 23.23 -10.09 3.21
CA PHE A 325 22.24 -9.64 2.23
C PHE A 325 21.81 -10.75 1.28
N ASP A 326 22.75 -11.60 0.85
CA ASP A 326 22.46 -12.74 -0.02
C ASP A 326 21.61 -13.78 0.73
N ALA A 327 22.04 -14.17 1.94
CA ALA A 327 21.28 -15.10 2.76
C ALA A 327 19.90 -14.58 3.16
N SER A 328 19.77 -13.30 3.52
CA SER A 328 18.48 -12.68 3.87
C SER A 328 17.58 -12.53 2.64
N ALA A 329 18.13 -12.26 1.45
CA ALA A 329 17.38 -12.20 0.20
C ALA A 329 16.78 -13.57 -0.14
N GLU A 330 17.60 -14.62 -0.08
CA GLU A 330 17.18 -16.02 -0.29
C GLU A 330 16.10 -16.43 0.72
N PHE A 331 16.33 -16.16 2.00
CA PHE A 331 15.36 -16.45 3.06
C PHE A 331 14.03 -15.72 2.86
N SER A 332 14.09 -14.44 2.51
CA SER A 332 12.91 -13.61 2.26
C SER A 332 12.13 -14.07 1.03
N ALA A 333 12.83 -14.54 -0.02
CA ALA A 333 12.20 -15.15 -1.20
C ALA A 333 11.48 -16.46 -0.86
N ALA A 334 12.10 -17.33 -0.06
CA ALA A 334 11.46 -18.55 0.44
C ALA A 334 10.25 -18.23 1.34
N CYS A 335 10.34 -17.19 2.17
CA CYS A 335 9.18 -16.73 2.96
C CYS A 335 8.02 -16.29 2.08
N ARG A 336 8.31 -15.53 1.01
CA ARG A 336 7.28 -15.10 0.04
C ARG A 336 6.66 -16.29 -0.67
N SER A 337 7.43 -17.23 -1.21
CA SER A 337 6.88 -18.41 -1.88
C SER A 337 6.04 -19.31 -0.97
N ALA A 338 6.40 -19.39 0.32
CA ALA A 338 5.64 -20.13 1.33
C ALA A 338 4.46 -19.34 1.94
N TRP A 339 4.27 -18.06 1.58
CA TRP A 339 3.33 -17.13 2.22
C TRP A 339 3.45 -17.13 3.75
N VAL A 340 4.66 -16.89 4.23
CA VAL A 340 4.98 -16.69 5.65
C VAL A 340 5.72 -15.38 5.83
N ARG A 341 5.74 -14.85 7.06
CA ARG A 341 6.32 -13.54 7.35
C ARG A 341 7.76 -13.67 7.81
N ASP A 342 8.68 -13.10 7.04
CA ASP A 342 10.10 -12.91 7.41
C ASP A 342 10.20 -11.98 8.64
N GLN A 343 10.85 -12.45 9.71
CA GLN A 343 11.11 -11.70 10.95
C GLN A 343 12.57 -11.25 11.09
N GLY A 344 13.44 -11.59 10.13
CA GLY A 344 14.87 -11.32 10.17
C GLY A 344 15.68 -12.51 10.68
N TRP A 345 16.84 -12.23 11.23
CA TRP A 345 17.77 -13.22 11.73
C TRP A 345 18.40 -12.78 13.06
N GLU A 346 18.90 -13.75 13.82
CA GLU A 346 19.66 -13.53 15.05
C GLU A 346 20.87 -14.47 15.11
N LEU A 347 21.88 -14.09 15.90
CA LEU A 347 23.06 -14.91 16.14
C LEU A 347 22.77 -15.97 17.21
N ILE A 348 23.20 -17.22 17.00
CA ILE A 348 23.06 -18.26 18.02
C ILE A 348 23.99 -17.96 19.21
N ALA A 349 23.44 -18.00 20.42
CA ALA A 349 24.13 -17.61 21.65
C ALA A 349 25.37 -18.46 22.01
N ASP A 350 25.52 -19.66 21.44
CA ASP A 350 26.67 -20.55 21.68
C ASP A 350 27.95 -20.12 20.94
N ASP A 351 27.87 -19.15 20.03
CA ASP A 351 29.01 -18.56 19.29
C ASP A 351 29.49 -17.21 19.90
N ARG A 352 29.08 -16.87 21.14
CA ARG A 352 29.45 -15.61 21.84
C ARG A 352 30.70 -15.70 22.71
#